data_AF-A0A8K0J1T5-F1
#
_entry.id   AF-A0A8K0J1T5-F1
#
_cell.length_a   1.000
_cell.length_b   1.000
_cell.length_c   1.000
_cell.angle_alpha   90.00
_cell.angle_beta   90.00
_cell.angle_gamma   90.00
#
_symmetry.space_group_name_H-M   'P 1'
#
loop_
_entity.id
_entity.type
_entity.pdbx_description
1 polymer ?
#
loop_
_entity_poly.entity_id
_entity_poly.type
_entity_poly.pdbx_seq_one_letter_code
_entity_poly.pdbx_strand_id
1 'polypeptide(L)'
;MIRGLRKKTRGAGDDDMPYDPFGGLQLAFERVDLSADALREYHSEWVDVTRSKNEYLAGGYSPDEYISRALYEAFAGLGISVAEDKAERKRDVGTAAARDAAAATATDDVF
;
A
#
# COMPACT_ATOMS: atom_id res chain seq x y z
N MET A 1 -2.40 -37.17 -13.97
CA MET A 1 -2.35 -35.71 -14.16
C MET A 1 -3.75 -35.21 -14.51
N ILE A 2 -4.27 -34.20 -13.82
CA ILE A 2 -5.59 -33.62 -14.12
C ILE A 2 -5.39 -32.52 -15.17
N ARG A 3 -6.01 -32.68 -16.35
CA ARG A 3 -6.00 -31.67 -17.42
C ARG A 3 -6.92 -30.52 -17.02
N GLY A 4 -6.37 -29.32 -16.84
CA GLY A 4 -7.15 -28.09 -16.57
C GLY A 4 -6.81 -27.33 -15.28
N LEU A 5 -5.92 -27.85 -14.43
CA LEU A 5 -5.47 -27.08 -13.26
C LEU A 5 -4.39 -26.08 -13.72
N ARG A 6 -4.77 -24.79 -13.88
CA ARG A 6 -3.79 -23.70 -14.03
C ARG A 6 -2.84 -23.78 -12.83
N LYS A 7 -1.55 -24.05 -13.08
CA LYS A 7 -0.49 -23.87 -12.08
C LYS A 7 -0.65 -22.45 -11.56
N LYS A 8 -1.02 -22.32 -10.29
CA LYS A 8 -0.97 -21.04 -9.59
C LYS A 8 0.51 -20.71 -9.53
N THR A 9 0.98 -19.86 -10.43
CA THR A 9 2.23 -19.13 -10.27
C THR A 9 2.04 -18.36 -8.97
N ARG A 10 2.50 -18.94 -7.86
CA ARG A 10 2.92 -18.17 -6.71
C ARG A 10 3.82 -17.11 -7.31
N GLY A 11 3.46 -15.83 -7.15
CA GLY A 11 4.20 -14.71 -7.73
C GLY A 11 5.69 -14.99 -7.56
N ALA A 12 6.45 -14.86 -8.64
CA ALA A 12 7.85 -15.24 -8.72
C ALA A 12 8.65 -14.61 -7.57
N GLY A 13 8.73 -15.30 -6.44
CA GLY A 13 9.88 -15.23 -5.57
C GLY A 13 10.83 -16.26 -6.16
N ASP A 14 11.98 -15.81 -6.64
CA ASP A 14 13.08 -16.70 -6.99
C ASP A 14 13.21 -17.76 -5.91
N ASP A 15 13.18 -19.04 -6.30
CA ASP A 15 13.27 -20.18 -5.37
C ASP A 15 14.57 -20.14 -4.51
N ASP A 16 15.52 -19.26 -4.86
CA ASP A 16 16.79 -19.01 -4.17
C ASP A 16 16.79 -17.80 -3.21
N MET A 17 15.71 -17.02 -3.10
CA MET A 17 15.66 -15.88 -2.16
C MET A 17 15.34 -16.31 -0.72
N PRO A 18 15.88 -15.60 0.30
CA PRO A 18 15.45 -15.77 1.67
C PRO A 18 13.95 -15.57 1.82
N TYR A 19 13.32 -16.40 2.66
CA TYR A 19 11.91 -16.30 2.96
C TYR A 19 11.56 -14.91 3.52
N ASP A 20 10.69 -14.19 2.82
CA ASP A 20 10.11 -12.93 3.30
C ASP A 20 8.85 -13.22 4.13
N PRO A 21 8.85 -12.97 5.45
CA PRO A 21 7.69 -13.22 6.30
C PRO A 21 6.50 -12.33 6.00
N PHE A 22 6.70 -11.20 5.33
CA PHE A 22 5.65 -10.25 4.96
C PHE A 22 5.21 -10.38 3.49
N GLY A 23 5.90 -11.20 2.69
CA GLY A 23 5.54 -11.46 1.29
C GLY A 23 5.44 -10.20 0.43
N GLY A 24 6.33 -9.23 0.65
CA GLY A 24 6.38 -7.95 -0.03
C GLY A 24 5.36 -6.92 0.46
N LEU A 25 4.59 -7.23 1.52
CA LEU A 25 3.53 -6.35 2.06
C LEU A 25 3.97 -5.55 3.27
N GLN A 26 5.28 -5.39 3.49
CA GLN A 26 5.77 -4.55 4.58
C GLN A 26 5.43 -3.09 4.28
N LEU A 27 4.43 -2.57 5.01
CA LEU A 27 4.00 -1.17 4.94
C LEU A 27 5.05 -0.29 5.63
N ALA A 28 6.08 0.12 4.87
CA ALA A 28 7.07 1.08 5.32
C ALA A 28 6.60 2.51 5.00
N PHE A 29 6.65 3.38 5.99
CA PHE A 29 6.32 4.79 5.84
C PHE A 29 7.57 5.55 5.35
N GLU A 30 7.45 6.26 4.23
CA GLU A 30 8.61 6.97 3.65
C GLU A 30 8.85 8.36 4.28
N ARG A 31 7.79 8.99 4.80
CA ARG A 31 7.80 10.41 5.21
C ARG A 31 7.75 10.62 6.72
N VAL A 32 7.53 9.57 7.49
CA VAL A 32 7.33 9.63 8.94
C VAL A 32 8.03 8.44 9.58
N ASP A 33 8.78 8.70 10.65
CA ASP A 33 9.35 7.65 11.49
C ASP A 33 8.30 7.14 12.48
N LEU A 34 8.05 5.83 12.45
CA LEU A 34 7.14 5.13 13.37
C LEU A 34 7.89 4.19 14.32
N SER A 35 9.20 4.38 14.50
CA SER A 35 9.98 3.69 15.51
C SER A 35 9.38 3.93 16.91
N ALA A 36 9.49 2.93 17.79
CA ALA A 36 8.95 3.03 19.15
C ALA A 36 9.54 4.22 19.92
N ASP A 37 10.79 4.59 19.63
CA ASP A 37 11.44 5.74 20.25
C ASP A 37 10.86 7.05 19.73
N ALA A 38 10.64 7.19 18.41
CA ALA A 38 9.98 8.36 17.84
C ALA A 38 8.52 8.50 18.33
N LEU A 39 7.77 7.41 18.43
CA LEU A 39 6.38 7.44 18.91
C LEU A 39 6.25 7.88 20.37
N ARG A 40 7.28 7.63 21.20
CA ARG A 40 7.31 8.08 22.59
C ARG A 40 7.40 9.60 22.72
N GLU A 41 8.03 10.29 21.77
CA GLU A 41 8.20 11.74 21.79
C GLU A 41 6.90 12.51 21.53
N TYR A 42 5.86 11.86 20.98
CA TYR A 42 4.57 12.49 20.78
C TYR A 42 3.77 12.55 22.09
N HIS A 43 3.39 13.78 22.46
CA HIS A 43 2.63 14.08 23.66
C HIS A 43 1.35 14.83 23.35
N SER A 44 0.31 14.49 24.10
CA SER A 44 -0.93 15.25 24.20
C SER A 44 -1.60 14.85 25.51
N GLU A 45 -2.48 15.70 26.03
CA GLU A 45 -3.21 15.40 27.28
C GLU A 45 -3.88 14.02 27.25
N TRP A 46 -4.47 13.66 26.11
CA TRP A 46 -5.07 12.34 25.91
C TRP A 46 -4.04 11.20 25.89
N VAL A 47 -2.96 11.34 25.12
CA VAL A 47 -1.91 10.32 25.02
C VAL A 47 -1.25 10.08 26.39
N ASP A 48 -0.96 11.15 27.13
CA ASP A 48 -0.32 11.06 28.44
C ASP A 48 -1.23 10.38 29.47
N VAL A 49 -2.54 10.61 29.39
CA VAL A 49 -3.54 9.90 30.20
C VAL A 49 -3.56 8.40 29.88
N THR A 50 -3.59 8.05 28.59
CA THR A 50 -3.63 6.63 28.18
C THR A 50 -2.37 5.86 28.53
N ARG A 51 -1.22 6.54 28.63
CA ARG A 51 0.06 5.95 29.06
C ARG A 51 0.18 5.75 30.57
N SER A 52 -0.62 6.45 31.38
CA SER A 52 -0.45 6.50 32.84
C SER A 52 -1.55 5.82 33.65
N LYS A 53 -2.79 5.79 33.15
CA LYS A 53 -3.91 5.23 33.92
C LYS A 53 -4.07 3.72 33.73
N ASN A 54 -4.27 3.01 34.83
CA ASN A 54 -4.44 1.55 34.84
C ASN A 54 -5.61 1.04 33.99
N GLU A 55 -6.67 1.84 33.83
CA GLU A 55 -7.83 1.48 33.01
C GLU A 55 -7.48 1.24 31.53
N TYR A 56 -6.43 1.90 31.02
CA TYR A 56 -5.92 1.68 29.67
C TYR A 56 -4.80 0.64 29.64
N LEU A 57 -3.91 0.65 30.64
CA LEU A 57 -2.77 -0.27 30.71
C LEU A 57 -3.21 -1.74 30.91
N ALA A 58 -4.13 -2.00 31.85
CA ALA A 58 -4.59 -3.35 32.16
C ALA A 58 -5.42 -3.96 31.01
N GLY A 59 -6.04 -3.11 30.18
CA GLY A 59 -6.79 -3.52 29.00
C GLY A 59 -5.93 -3.81 27.78
N GLY A 60 -4.61 -3.58 27.84
CA GLY A 60 -3.71 -3.75 26.71
C GLY A 60 -3.87 -2.70 25.62
N TYR A 61 -4.45 -1.53 25.94
CA TYR A 61 -4.53 -0.42 25.00
C TYR A 61 -3.12 0.08 24.66
N SER A 62 -2.86 0.30 23.37
CA SER A 62 -1.57 0.81 22.87
C SER A 62 -1.71 2.26 22.38
N PRO A 63 -1.15 3.24 23.11
CA PRO A 63 -1.07 4.63 22.65
C PRO A 63 -0.25 4.75 21.35
N ASP A 64 0.77 3.92 21.18
CA ASP A 64 1.65 3.95 20.00
C ASP A 64 0.91 3.48 18.73
N GLU A 65 -0.05 2.56 18.86
CA GLU A 65 -0.95 2.18 17.75
C GLU A 65 -1.87 3.35 17.37
N TYR A 66 -2.40 4.07 18.35
CA TYR A 66 -3.21 5.26 18.11
C TYR A 66 -2.42 6.35 17.37
N ILE A 67 -1.19 6.63 17.82
CA ILE A 67 -0.33 7.66 17.22
C ILE A 67 0.08 7.25 15.80
N SER A 68 0.50 6.00 15.60
CA SER A 68 0.88 5.52 14.26
C SER A 68 -0.28 5.57 13.27
N ARG A 69 -1.51 5.24 13.69
CA ARG A 69 -2.71 5.43 12.87
C ARG A 69 -2.97 6.90 12.54
N ALA A 70 -2.89 7.79 13.53
CA ALA A 70 -3.10 9.22 13.31
C ALA A 70 -2.07 9.81 12.33
N LEU A 71 -0.81 9.42 12.45
CA LEU A 71 0.26 9.81 11.53
C LEU A 71 0.02 9.23 10.13
N TYR A 72 -0.42 7.98 10.01
CA TYR A 72 -0.82 7.44 8.72
C TYR A 72 -1.91 8.27 8.05
N GLU A 73 -3.00 8.54 8.76
CA GLU A 73 -4.13 9.30 8.23
C GLU A 73 -3.72 10.74 7.84
N ALA A 74 -2.85 11.38 8.61
CA ALA A 74 -2.39 12.75 8.35
C ALA A 74 -1.52 12.86 7.08
N PHE A 75 -0.74 11.83 6.76
CA PHE A 75 0.20 11.85 5.64
C PHE A 75 -0.22 10.98 4.45
N ALA A 76 -1.25 10.14 4.59
CA ALA A 76 -1.79 9.32 3.53
C ALA A 76 -2.32 10.22 2.39
N GLY A 77 -1.65 10.16 1.25
CA GLY A 77 -2.01 10.94 0.07
C GLY A 77 -1.41 12.33 0.01
N LEU A 78 -0.45 12.69 0.87
CA LEU A 78 0.21 14.01 0.81
C LEU A 78 0.85 14.31 -0.55
N GLY A 79 1.29 13.29 -1.29
CA GLY A 79 1.85 13.43 -2.64
C GLY A 79 0.88 13.13 -3.79
N ILE A 80 -0.42 12.92 -3.51
CA ILE A 80 -1.38 12.50 -4.54
C ILE A 80 -2.19 13.70 -5.03
N SER A 81 -1.92 14.12 -6.27
CA SER A 81 -2.68 15.15 -6.98
C SER A 81 -3.85 14.53 -7.77
N VAL A 82 -5.03 14.43 -7.15
CA VAL A 82 -6.20 13.77 -7.77
C VAL A 82 -6.56 14.32 -9.16
N ALA A 83 -6.41 15.63 -9.39
CA ALA A 83 -6.74 16.26 -10.67
C ALA A 83 -5.82 15.76 -11.81
N GLU A 84 -4.52 15.69 -11.55
CA GLU A 84 -3.50 15.26 -12.51
C GLU A 84 -3.62 13.76 -12.77
N ASP A 85 -3.72 12.96 -11.71
CA ASP A 85 -3.95 11.53 -11.76
C ASP A 85 -5.15 11.14 -12.64
N LYS A 86 -6.26 11.88 -12.50
CA LYS A 86 -7.48 11.61 -13.27
C LYS A 86 -7.36 12.09 -14.72
N ALA A 87 -6.62 13.15 -14.98
CA ALA A 87 -6.34 13.61 -16.34
C ALA A 87 -5.47 12.59 -17.10
N GLU A 88 -4.43 12.05 -16.45
CA GLU A 88 -3.57 11.01 -17.02
C GLU A 88 -4.31 9.71 -17.29
N ARG A 89 -5.07 9.20 -16.32
CA ARG A 89 -5.88 7.98 -16.53
C ARG A 89 -6.86 8.13 -17.69
N LYS A 90 -7.46 9.31 -17.90
CA LYS A 90 -8.34 9.56 -19.06
C LYS A 90 -7.57 9.55 -20.38
N ARG A 91 -6.34 10.07 -20.41
CA ARG A 91 -5.46 10.01 -21.59
C ARG A 91 -5.07 8.57 -21.90
N ASP A 92 -4.65 7.80 -20.91
CA ASP A 92 -4.19 6.42 -21.09
C ASP A 92 -5.30 5.49 -21.61
N VAL A 93 -6.52 5.62 -21.08
CA VAL A 93 -7.68 4.84 -21.55
C VAL A 93 -8.00 5.14 -23.03
N GLY A 94 -7.86 6.40 -23.46
CA GLY A 94 -8.01 6.78 -24.87
C GLY A 94 -6.91 6.18 -25.77
N THR A 95 -5.68 6.09 -25.27
CA THR A 95 -4.55 5.52 -26.03
C THR A 95 -4.54 3.99 -26.07
N ALA A 96 -5.03 3.31 -25.03
CA ALA A 96 -5.16 1.86 -25.00
C ALA A 96 -6.19 1.37 -26.04
N ALA A 97 -7.38 1.99 -26.05
CA ALA A 97 -8.40 1.69 -27.06
C ALA A 97 -7.93 2.04 -28.48
N ALA A 98 -7.19 3.13 -28.66
CA ALA A 98 -6.61 3.50 -29.96
C ALA A 98 -5.51 2.53 -30.41
N ARG A 99 -4.68 2.00 -29.49
CA ARG A 99 -3.67 0.97 -29.78
C ARG A 99 -4.32 -0.36 -30.16
N ASP A 100 -5.36 -0.78 -29.45
CA ASP A 100 -6.09 -2.01 -29.76
C ASP A 100 -6.80 -1.91 -31.12
N ALA A 101 -7.39 -0.75 -31.43
CA ALA A 101 -7.99 -0.49 -32.74
C ALA A 101 -6.95 -0.46 -33.88
N ALA A 102 -5.77 0.13 -33.65
CA ALA A 102 -4.68 0.15 -34.62
C ALA A 102 -4.06 -1.24 -34.86
N ALA A 103 -3.98 -2.08 -33.81
CA ALA A 103 -3.52 -3.46 -33.94
C ALA A 103 -4.51 -4.34 -34.71
N ALA A 104 -5.82 -4.10 -34.56
CA ALA A 104 -6.86 -4.81 -35.29
C ALA A 104 -6.92 -4.43 -36.79
N THR A 105 -6.61 -3.18 -37.13
CA THR A 105 -6.54 -2.75 -38.55
C THR A 105 -5.26 -3.26 -39.23
N ALA A 106 -4.14 -3.35 -38.51
CA ALA A 106 -2.89 -3.89 -39.06
C ALA A 106 -2.95 -5.37 -39.44
N THR A 107 -3.90 -6.14 -38.90
CA THR A 107 -4.11 -7.56 -39.25
C THR A 107 -5.03 -7.78 -40.46
N ASP A 108 -5.76 -6.75 -40.90
CA ASP A 108 -6.75 -6.85 -41.98
C ASP A 108 -6.15 -6.52 -43.38
N ASP A 109 -4.97 -5.90 -43.43
CA ASP A 109 -4.27 -5.50 -44.67
C ASP A 109 -3.31 -6.58 -45.24
N VAL A 110 -3.43 -7.84 -44.80
CA VAL A 110 -2.61 -8.97 -45.31
C VAL A 110 -3.50 -9.97 -46.06
N PHE A 111 -3.99 -9.57 -47.23
CA PHE A 111 -4.53 -10.46 -48.27
C PHE A 111 -4.21 -9.92 -49.67
#